data_AF-A0A259S4G3-F1
#
_entry.id   AF-A0A259S4G3-F1
#
_cell.length_a   1.000
_cell.length_b   1.000
_cell.length_c   1.000
_cell.angle_alpha   90.00
_cell.angle_beta   90.00
_cell.angle_gamma   90.00
#
_symmetry.space_group_name_H-M   'P 1'
#
loop_
_entity.id
_entity.type
_entity.pdbx_description
1 polymer ?
#
loop_
_entity_poly.entity_id
_entity_poly.type
_entity_poly.pdbx_seq_one_letter_code
_entity_poly.pdbx_strand_id
1 'polypeptide(L)'
;MTVGILLICHNHIGPQLLETATDMMEVAPIPAANLSVLQDDDPIELLNRARKRLADLDQGDGVLVLTDMYGSTPSNIAHRLKEKNRVH
;
A
#
# COMPACT_ATOMS: atom_id res chain seq x y z
N MET A 1 11.01 -12.88 -8.34
CA MET A 1 10.19 -13.36 -7.22
C MET A 1 10.61 -12.55 -6.02
N THR A 2 9.82 -11.50 -5.74
CA THR A 2 10.02 -10.51 -4.69
C THR A 2 8.65 -10.12 -4.13
N VAL A 3 8.57 -9.88 -2.82
CA VAL A 3 7.36 -9.39 -2.15
C VAL A 3 7.11 -7.95 -2.61
N GLY A 4 5.89 -7.66 -3.06
CA GLY A 4 5.49 -6.29 -3.41
C GLY A 4 5.23 -5.43 -2.17
N ILE A 5 5.31 -4.11 -2.29
CA ILE A 5 4.97 -3.17 -1.21
C ILE A 5 3.81 -2.27 -1.62
N LEU A 6 2.78 -2.20 -0.78
CA LEU A 6 1.70 -1.22 -0.89
C LEU A 6 1.71 -0.28 0.32
N LEU A 7 1.97 1.00 0.09
CA LEU A 7 1.81 2.05 1.09
C LEU A 7 0.37 2.55 1.08
N ILE A 8 -0.35 2.49 2.19
CA ILE A 8 -1.66 3.14 2.36
C ILE A 8 -1.50 4.20 3.45
N CYS A 9 -1.55 5.48 3.08
CA CYS A 9 -1.25 6.59 4.00
C CYS A 9 -2.20 7.76 3.75
N HIS A 10 -2.35 8.65 4.72
CA HIS A 10 -3.12 9.88 4.50
C HIS A 10 -2.39 10.85 3.58
N ASN A 11 -3.17 11.57 2.80
CA ASN A 11 -2.73 12.73 2.03
C ASN A 11 -1.52 12.39 1.16
N HIS A 12 -0.44 13.12 1.42
CA HIS A 12 0.83 12.99 0.78
C HIS A 12 1.58 11.87 1.51
N ILE A 13 2.46 11.98 2.50
CA ILE A 13 3.09 10.83 3.23
C ILE A 13 3.59 9.65 2.35
N GLY A 14 2.72 8.76 1.86
CA GLY A 14 3.02 7.60 1.02
C GLY A 14 3.84 7.91 -0.24
N PRO A 15 3.41 8.80 -1.15
CA PRO A 15 4.21 9.21 -2.31
C PRO A 15 5.57 9.79 -1.90
N GLN A 16 5.63 10.67 -0.90
CA GLN A 16 6.87 11.28 -0.44
C GLN A 16 7.84 10.26 0.15
N LEU A 17 7.32 9.29 0.90
CA LEU A 17 8.13 8.20 1.44
C LEU A 17 8.68 7.32 0.32
N LEU A 18 7.85 6.99 -0.68
CA LEU A 18 8.28 6.20 -1.83
C LEU A 18 9.33 6.92 -2.68
N GLU A 19 9.13 8.22 -2.92
CA GLU A 19 10.07 9.10 -3.62
C GLU A 19 11.41 9.15 -2.89
N THR A 20 11.40 9.50 -1.60
CA THR A 20 12.62 9.57 -0.76
C THR A 20 13.37 8.23 -0.74
N ALA A 21 12.65 7.12 -0.58
CA ALA A 21 13.26 5.80 -0.57
C ALA A 21 13.86 5.43 -1.94
N THR A 22 13.20 5.82 -3.03
CA THR A 22 13.71 5.59 -4.39
C THR A 22 14.98 6.41 -4.64
N ASP A 23 14.99 7.68 -4.23
CA ASP A 23 16.15 8.57 -4.36
C ASP A 23 17.35 8.04 -3.56
N MET A 24 17.12 7.52 -2.35
CA MET A 24 18.18 6.95 -1.51
C MET A 24 18.75 5.63 -2.05
N MET A 25 17.95 4.84 -2.76
CA MET A 25 18.34 3.51 -3.24
C MET A 25 18.89 3.51 -4.68
N GLU A 26 18.85 4.63 -5.39
CA GLU A 26 19.23 4.83 -6.81
C GLU A 26 18.40 4.00 -7.83
N VAL A 27 17.89 2.83 -7.44
CA VAL A 27 16.94 1.99 -8.18
C VAL A 27 15.95 1.40 -7.17
N ALA A 28 14.64 1.50 -7.42
CA ALA A 28 13.64 0.80 -6.61
C ALA A 28 13.79 -0.73 -6.82
N PRO A 29 14.26 -1.50 -5.82
CA PRO A 29 14.64 -2.90 -6.03
C PRO A 29 13.44 -3.86 -6.10
N ILE A 30 12.24 -3.37 -5.74
CA ILE A 30 11.03 -4.19 -5.59
C ILE A 30 9.79 -3.44 -6.11
N PRO A 31 8.75 -4.15 -6.60
CA PRO A 31 7.49 -3.54 -6.98
C PRO A 31 6.86 -2.81 -5.80
N ALA A 32 6.65 -1.50 -5.93
CA ALA A 32 6.07 -0.69 -4.88
C ALA A 32 5.04 0.29 -5.45
N ALA A 33 3.93 0.48 -4.73
CA ALA A 33 2.93 1.49 -5.04
C ALA A 33 2.42 2.16 -3.77
N ASN A 34 1.72 3.28 -3.94
CA ASN A 34 1.02 3.95 -2.86
C ASN A 34 -0.48 4.11 -3.18
N LEU A 35 -1.26 4.26 -2.11
CA LEU A 35 -2.66 4.64 -2.10
C LEU A 35 -2.85 5.75 -1.05
N SER A 36 -2.98 6.98 -1.53
CA SER A 36 -3.37 8.10 -0.68
C SER A 36 -4.83 7.99 -0.25
N VAL A 37 -5.06 8.22 1.03
CA VAL A 37 -6.37 8.35 1.67
C VAL A 37 -6.62 9.82 1.99
N LEU A 38 -7.69 10.37 1.45
CA LEU A 38 -8.16 11.73 1.71
C LEU A 38 -9.32 11.70 2.71
N GLN A 39 -9.61 12.86 3.31
CA GLN A 39 -10.61 12.98 4.38
C GLN A 39 -12.04 12.62 3.92
N ASP A 40 -12.39 12.94 2.68
CA ASP A 40 -13.73 12.72 2.11
C ASP A 40 -13.80 11.48 1.22
N ASP A 41 -12.76 10.63 1.21
CA ASP A 41 -12.76 9.40 0.42
C ASP A 41 -13.77 8.40 0.98
N ASP A 42 -14.52 7.76 0.06
CA ASP A 42 -15.40 6.65 0.42
C ASP A 42 -14.58 5.38 0.77
N PRO A 43 -14.80 4.76 1.94
CA PRO A 43 -14.04 3.58 2.35
C PRO A 43 -14.23 2.35 1.44
N ILE A 44 -15.37 2.21 0.75
CA ILE A 44 -15.63 1.09 -0.16
C ILE A 44 -14.82 1.29 -1.45
N GLU A 45 -14.83 2.51 -1.98
CA GLU A 45 -14.01 2.86 -3.14
C GLU A 45 -12.52 2.68 -2.84
N LEU A 46 -12.05 3.15 -1.67
CA LEU A 46 -10.68 2.95 -1.22
C LEU A 46 -10.31 1.47 -1.15
N LEU A 47 -11.18 0.62 -0.61
CA LEU A 47 -10.94 -0.81 -0.53
C LEU A 47 -10.81 -1.44 -1.93
N ASN A 48 -11.65 -1.03 -2.88
CA ASN A 48 -11.60 -1.53 -4.26
C ASN A 48 -10.32 -1.07 -4.98
N ARG A 49 -9.92 0.20 -4.80
CA ARG A 49 -8.64 0.74 -5.29
C ARG A 49 -7.47 -0.04 -4.69
N ALA A 50 -7.49 -0.31 -3.40
CA ALA A 50 -6.45 -1.08 -2.72
C ALA A 50 -6.35 -2.52 -3.24
N ARG A 51 -7.47 -3.23 -3.43
CA ARG A 51 -7.50 -4.57 -4.04
C ARG A 51 -6.88 -4.59 -5.43
N LYS A 52 -7.21 -3.59 -6.26
CA LYS A 52 -6.61 -3.46 -7.59
C LYS A 52 -5.08 -3.32 -7.49
N ARG A 53 -4.59 -2.45 -6.61
CA ARG A 53 -3.15 -2.28 -6.38
C ARG A 53 -2.47 -3.55 -5.89
N LEU A 54 -3.12 -4.30 -4.99
CA LEU A 54 -2.60 -5.59 -4.55
C LEU A 54 -2.44 -6.58 -5.72
N ALA A 55 -3.46 -6.70 -6.57
CA ALA A 55 -3.39 -7.58 -7.74
C ALA A 55 -2.29 -7.17 -8.72
N ASP A 56 -2.06 -5.86 -8.90
CA ASP A 56 -0.99 -5.33 -9.76
C ASP A 56 0.42 -5.61 -9.18
N LEU A 57 0.53 -5.65 -7.84
CA LEU A 57 1.80 -5.82 -7.11
C LEU A 57 2.16 -7.29 -6.83
N ASP A 58 1.17 -8.16 -6.71
CA ASP A 58 1.39 -9.55 -6.34
C ASP A 58 1.92 -10.37 -7.52
N GLN A 59 3.23 -10.63 -7.50
CA GLN A 59 3.93 -11.44 -8.50
C GLN A 59 4.12 -12.92 -8.09
N GLY A 60 3.42 -13.37 -7.04
CA GLY A 60 3.45 -14.76 -6.55
C GLY A 60 3.91 -14.91 -5.09
N ASP A 61 4.68 -13.95 -4.57
CA ASP A 61 5.21 -13.97 -3.20
C ASP A 61 4.37 -13.12 -2.21
N GLY A 62 3.25 -12.58 -2.68
CA GLY A 62 2.37 -11.73 -1.89
C GLY A 62 2.80 -10.27 -1.80
N VAL A 63 2.10 -9.51 -0.97
CA VAL A 63 2.28 -8.06 -0.80
C VAL A 63 2.32 -7.70 0.68
N LEU A 64 3.30 -6.88 1.06
CA LEU A 64 3.39 -6.24 2.36
C LEU A 64 2.66 -4.89 2.31
N VAL A 65 1.68 -4.69 3.19
CA VAL A 65 0.94 -3.44 3.30
C VAL A 65 1.48 -2.62 4.47
N LEU A 66 1.96 -1.41 4.19
CA LEU A 66 2.44 -0.48 5.21
C LEU A 66 1.47 0.69 5.35
N THR A 67 1.25 1.13 6.59
CA THR A 67 0.39 2.27 6.89
C THR A 67 1.09 3.28 7.78
N ASP A 68 0.72 4.55 7.62
CA ASP A 68 1.25 5.67 8.39
C ASP A 68 0.92 5.60 9.90
N MET A 69 -0.31 5.21 10.24
CA MET A 69 -0.78 5.22 11.63
C MET A 69 -1.73 4.07 11.91
N TYR A 70 -1.50 3.36 13.02
CA TYR A 70 -2.38 2.30 13.51
C TYR A 70 -3.76 2.85 13.95
N GLY A 71 -4.83 2.12 13.66
CA GLY A 71 -6.20 2.50 14.03
C GLY A 71 -6.84 3.58 13.16
N SER A 72 -6.16 3.99 12.10
CA SER A 72 -6.62 5.01 11.15
C SER A 72 -7.37 4.41 9.94
N THR A 73 -7.97 5.25 9.08
CA THR A 73 -8.62 4.78 7.84
C THR A 73 -7.70 3.90 6.98
N PRO A 74 -6.45 4.30 6.67
CA PRO A 74 -5.47 3.42 6.06
C PRO A 74 -5.31 2.06 6.74
N SER A 75 -5.13 2.04 8.07
CA SER A 75 -4.95 0.81 8.85
C SER A 75 -6.18 -0.10 8.80
N ASN A 76 -7.38 0.48 8.85
CA ASN A 76 -8.64 -0.24 8.72
C ASN A 76 -8.83 -0.83 7.32
N ILE A 77 -8.45 -0.10 6.28
CA ILE A 77 -8.44 -0.61 4.89
C ILE A 77 -7.46 -1.77 4.77
N ALA A 78 -6.21 -1.60 5.23
CA ALA A 78 -5.20 -2.65 5.23
C ALA A 78 -5.69 -3.93 5.93
N HIS A 79 -6.34 -3.79 7.08
CA HIS A 79 -6.89 -4.95 7.82
C HIS A 79 -7.98 -5.69 7.03
N ARG A 80 -8.82 -4.97 6.28
CA ARG A 80 -9.87 -5.55 5.44
C ARG A 80 -9.33 -6.24 4.18
N LEU A 81 -8.08 -5.98 3.81
CA LEU A 81 -7.40 -6.63 2.67
C LEU A 81 -6.80 -7.98 3.04
N LYS A 82 -6.81 -8.37 4.31
CA LYS A 82 -6.16 -9.59 4.79
C LYS A 82 -6.83 -10.84 4.21
N GLU A 83 -6.26 -11.35 3.13
CA GLU A 83 -6.57 -12.67 2.57
C GLU A 83 -5.60 -13.72 3.11
N LYS A 84 -6.05 -14.97 3.28
CA LYS A 84 -5.23 -16.05 3.84
C LYS A 84 -3.96 -16.23 2.98
N ASN A 85 -2.80 -15.93 3.57
CA ASN A 85 -1.44 -16.22 3.11
C ASN A 85 -0.85 -15.37 1.96
N ARG A 86 -1.43 -14.20 1.62
CA ARG A 86 -0.87 -13.34 0.53
C ARG A 86 -0.70 -11.87 0.89
N VAL A 87 -1.33 -11.40 1.96
CA VAL A 87 -1.29 -10.01 2.39
C VAL A 87 -0.83 -9.96 3.84
N HIS A 88 0.28 -9.27 4.08
CA HIS A 88 0.93 -9.13 5.38
C HIS A 88 0.83 -7.70 5.91
#